data_AF-A0A842LRF0-F1
#
_entry.id   AF-A0A842LRF0-F1
#
_cell.length_a   1.000
_cell.length_b   1.000
_cell.length_c   1.000
_cell.angle_alpha   90.00
_cell.angle_beta   90.00
_cell.angle_gamma   90.00
#
_symmetry.space_group_name_H-M   'P 1'
#
loop_
_entity.id
_entity.type
_entity.pdbx_description
1 polymer ?
#
loop_
_entity_poly.entity_id
_entity_poly.type
_entity_poly.pdbx_seq_one_letter_code
_entity_poly.pdbx_strand_id
1 'polypeptide(L)' 'DTPLATTVDELQIIRRVPVEEHDEMINMIVTPLRVIRPLLDDRIPRVV' A
#
# COMPACT_ATOMS: atom_id res chain seq x y z
N ASP A 1 17.32 6.32 -0.01
CA ASP A 1 16.87 5.07 0.65
C ASP A 1 16.16 5.30 1.97
N THR A 2 15.14 6.16 1.98
CA THR A 2 14.27 6.32 3.15
C THR A 2 12.93 5.66 2.82
N PRO A 3 12.44 4.69 3.62
CA PRO A 3 11.16 4.05 3.36
C PRO A 3 10.00 5.04 3.53
N LEU A 4 9.05 4.98 2.60
CA LEU A 4 7.78 5.72 2.65
C LEU A 4 6.71 4.88 3.33
N ALA A 5 6.10 5.45 4.36
CA ALA A 5 5.02 4.83 5.09
C ALA A 5 3.88 5.81 5.33
N THR A 6 2.66 5.29 5.40
CA THR A 6 1.46 6.06 5.78
C THR A 6 0.68 5.36 6.86
N THR A 7 -0.11 6.11 7.61
CA THR A 7 -1.07 5.61 8.60
C THR A 7 -2.48 5.93 8.14
N VAL A 8 -3.35 4.94 8.12
CA VAL A 8 -4.77 5.08 7.73
C VAL A 8 -5.65 4.24 8.64
N ASP A 9 -6.96 4.52 8.65
CA ASP A 9 -7.93 3.61 9.24
C ASP A 9 -8.23 2.42 8.30
N GLU A 10 -8.69 1.29 8.84
CA GLU A 10 -9.07 0.11 8.04
C GLU A 10 -10.16 0.41 7.01
N LEU A 11 -11.07 1.37 7.29
CA LEU A 11 -12.13 1.76 6.36
C LEU A 11 -11.60 2.40 5.06
N GLN A 12 -10.36 2.91 5.06
CA GLN A 12 -9.72 3.49 3.87
C GLN A 12 -9.09 2.41 2.97
N ILE A 13 -8.99 1.16 3.44
CA ILE A 13 -8.42 0.06 2.67
C ILE A 13 -9.48 -0.53 1.74
N ILE A 14 -9.25 -0.38 0.44
CA ILE A 14 -10.08 -0.98 -0.61
C ILE A 14 -9.29 -2.00 -1.43
N ARG A 15 -10.01 -2.92 -2.10
CA ARG A 15 -9.39 -4.03 -2.85
C ARG A 15 -8.59 -3.57 -4.08
N ARG A 16 -9.00 -2.47 -4.71
CA ARG A 16 -8.38 -1.93 -5.93
C ARG A 16 -8.60 -0.42 -5.98
N VAL A 17 -7.54 0.30 -6.30
CA VAL A 17 -7.57 1.69 -6.74
C VAL A 17 -7.24 1.74 -8.24
N PRO A 18 -7.75 2.73 -8.99
CA PRO A 18 -7.14 3.11 -10.27
C PRO A 18 -5.67 3.50 -10.03
N VAL A 19 -4.81 3.18 -10.99
CA VAL A 19 -3.37 3.50 -10.95
C VAL A 19 -3.03 4.24 -12.23
N GLU A 20 -2.33 5.36 -12.11
CA GLU A 20 -1.81 6.17 -13.20
C GLU A 20 -0.27 6.15 -13.24
N GLU A 21 0.32 6.59 -14.35
CA GLU A 21 1.78 6.52 -14.56
C GLU A 21 2.59 7.29 -13.50
N HIS A 22 1.98 8.32 -12.90
CA HIS A 22 2.62 9.16 -11.90
C HIS A 22 2.37 8.69 -10.45
N ASP A 23 1.65 7.58 -10.27
CA ASP A 23 1.41 7.02 -8.94
C ASP A 23 2.61 6.21 -8.45
N GLU A 24 3.03 6.48 -7.22
CA GLU A 24 4.14 5.78 -6.58
C GLU A 24 3.64 4.82 -5.50
N MET A 25 4.10 3.58 -5.55
CA MET A 25 3.77 2.59 -4.53
C MET A 25 4.60 2.84 -3.26
N ILE A 26 3.92 2.92 -2.12
CA ILE A 26 4.56 3.08 -0.80
C ILE A 26 5.03 1.74 -0.22
N ASN A 27 6.07 1.80 0.62
CA ASN A 27 6.67 0.59 1.19
C ASN A 27 5.79 -0.05 2.28
N MET A 28 5.01 0.75 3.02
CA MET A 28 4.25 0.28 4.17
C MET A 28 2.98 1.12 4.43
N ILE A 29 1.88 0.44 4.76
CA ILE A 29 0.65 1.05 5.28
C ILE A 29 0.43 0.50 6.68
N VAL A 30 0.25 1.39 7.66
CA VAL A 30 -0.01 1.01 9.05
C VAL A 30 -1.45 1.36 9.39
N THR A 31 -2.18 0.39 9.92
CA THR A 31 -3.53 0.57 10.46
C THR A 31 -3.53 0.22 11.96
N PRO A 32 -4.62 0.50 12.69
CA PRO A 32 -4.75 0.05 14.08
C PRO A 32 -4.72 -1.48 14.25
N LEU A 33 -5.08 -2.26 13.22
CA LEU A 33 -5.20 -3.72 13.32
C LEU A 33 -4.01 -4.49 12.74
N ARG A 34 -3.26 -3.90 11.78
CA ARG A 34 -2.19 -4.60 11.07
C ARG A 34 -1.25 -3.65 10.31
N VAL A 35 -0.16 -4.23 9.84
CA VAL A 35 0.78 -3.59 8.92
C VAL A 35 0.71 -4.30 7.58
N ILE A 36 0.52 -3.52 6.51
CA ILE A 36 0.50 -4.00 5.12
C ILE A 36 1.82 -3.56 4.46
N ARG A 37 2.49 -4.48 3.76
CA ARG A 37 3.78 -4.23 3.09
C ARG A 37 3.65 -4.52 1.58
N PRO A 38 3.17 -3.57 0.77
CA PRO A 38 2.81 -3.82 -0.63
C PRO A 38 3.92 -4.44 -1.48
N LEU A 39 5.16 -4.01 -1.27
CA LEU A 39 6.30 -4.51 -2.03
C LEU A 39 6.78 -5.91 -1.60
N LEU A 40 6.33 -6.41 -0.44
CA LEU A 40 6.75 -7.69 0.14
C LEU A 40 5.61 -8.71 0.23
N ASP A 41 4.37 -8.33 -0.09
CA ASP A 41 3.22 -9.21 -0.04
C ASP A 41 2.88 -9.71 -1.44
N ASP A 42 3.25 -10.96 -1.72
CA ASP A 42 3.05 -11.61 -3.02
C ASP A 42 1.57 -11.78 -3.42
N ARG A 43 0.63 -11.53 -2.48
CA ARG A 43 -0.81 -11.56 -2.73
C ARG A 43 -1.34 -10.25 -3.31
N ILE A 44 -0.54 -9.18 -3.30
CA ILE A 44 -0.91 -7.89 -3.87
C ILE A 44 -0.48 -7.87 -5.33
N PRO A 45 -1.43 -7.75 -6.29
CA PRO A 45 -1.09 -7.73 -7.70
C PRO A 45 -0.15 -6.55 -7.99
N ARG A 46 1.04 -6.85 -8.52
CA ARG A 46 1.92 -5.84 -9.08
C ARG A 46 1.38 -5.48 -10.45
N VAL A 47 0.78 -4.29 -10.55
CA VAL A 47 0.42 -3.71 -11.85
C VAL A 47 1.71 -3.14 -12.41
N VAL A 48 2.24 -3.79 -13.45
CA VAL A 48 3.37 -3.32 -14.28
C VAL A 48 2.85 -2.47 -15.43
#